data_AF-A0A1M4TN18-F1
#
_entry.id   AF-A0A1M4TN18-F1
#
_cell.length_a   1.000
_cell.length_b   1.000
_cell.length_c   1.000
_cell.angle_alpha   90.00
_cell.angle_beta   90.00
_cell.angle_gamma   90.00
#
_symmetry.space_group_name_H-M   'P 1'
#
loop_
_entity.id
_entity.type
_entity.pdbx_description
1 polymer ?
#
loop_
_entity_poly.entity_id
_entity_poly.type
_entity_poly.pdbx_seq_one_letter_code
_entity_poly.pdbx_strand_id
1 'polypeptide(L)'
;MNPFRDYQTDFLAYLFFMDKTHYSGDSYSQMKMELADRDFNFDNFNQELYIRLVIKDVFAGWEKQVRKMFSELIANGWTFTQTLDYKYSWGRLTFRGFHTEVNPKFHEILEKYIIIFESTCGVCGNRRNVESYGDYYFCKKCYLKYLKKFRISNIDKKGFLYFDEKKHYIFWSDINNIEWENNNYDAFRITLNKLSSEEQMIKEYDETDHIFFSNENFNFFKLLRKIPAQLLTEIQKEEISEICNSLEKCIICGRKSVIKDRCQICGNLKNTFEYLTENSLRRFGSRQEMIEHKKKSFKQSLKNITMFRYRYKTDMSFK
;
A
#
# COMPACT_ATOMS: atom_id res chain seq x y z
N MET A 1 19.79 3.69 -28.51
CA MET A 1 19.33 2.36 -28.04
C MET A 1 17.81 2.39 -28.09
N ASN A 2 17.16 1.43 -28.76
CA ASN A 2 15.69 1.44 -28.88
C ASN A 2 15.07 1.11 -27.51
N PRO A 3 14.34 2.04 -26.85
CA PRO A 3 13.77 1.81 -25.52
C PRO A 3 12.66 0.76 -25.54
N PHE A 4 12.17 0.35 -26.71
CA PHE A 4 11.07 -0.58 -26.85
C PHE A 4 11.49 -2.06 -27.00
N ARG A 5 12.79 -2.32 -27.09
CA ARG A 5 13.33 -3.66 -27.38
C ARG A 5 12.95 -4.70 -26.32
N ASP A 6 12.85 -4.28 -25.07
CA ASP A 6 12.60 -5.18 -23.93
C ASP A 6 11.11 -5.46 -23.70
N TYR A 7 10.20 -4.76 -24.38
CA TYR A 7 8.77 -5.04 -24.27
C TYR A 7 8.40 -6.31 -25.03
N GLN A 8 7.44 -7.07 -24.49
CA GLN A 8 6.80 -8.16 -25.22
C GLN A 8 6.04 -7.62 -26.44
N THR A 9 6.06 -8.34 -27.57
CA THR A 9 5.45 -7.89 -28.84
C THR A 9 3.98 -7.51 -28.70
N ASP A 10 3.18 -8.32 -28.01
CA ASP A 10 1.76 -8.03 -27.74
C ASP A 10 1.55 -6.73 -26.96
N PHE A 11 2.42 -6.43 -25.99
CA PHE A 11 2.34 -5.21 -25.19
C PHE A 11 2.85 -4.00 -25.97
N LEU A 12 3.88 -4.17 -26.77
CA LEU A 12 4.34 -3.10 -27.66
C LEU A 12 3.26 -2.74 -28.70
N ALA A 13 2.58 -3.74 -29.26
CA ALA A 13 1.44 -3.53 -30.14
C ALA A 13 0.31 -2.80 -29.40
N TYR A 14 -0.02 -3.23 -28.17
CA TYR A 14 -0.97 -2.52 -27.32
C TYR A 14 -0.62 -1.04 -27.15
N LEU A 15 0.63 -0.71 -26.77
CA LEU A 15 1.07 0.68 -26.60
C LEU A 15 0.96 1.48 -27.91
N PHE A 16 1.35 0.87 -29.02
CA PHE A 16 1.23 1.46 -30.36
C PHE A 16 -0.23 1.76 -30.75
N PHE A 17 -1.18 0.90 -30.37
CA PHE A 17 -2.61 1.08 -30.66
C PHE A 17 -3.32 2.00 -29.69
N MET A 18 -2.93 1.98 -28.41
CA MET A 18 -3.56 2.80 -27.37
C MET A 18 -3.30 4.28 -27.57
N ASP A 19 -2.19 4.66 -28.22
CA ASP A 19 -1.79 6.04 -28.11
C ASP A 19 -0.97 6.62 -29.29
N LYS A 20 -1.66 7.43 -30.10
CA LYS A 20 -1.06 8.39 -31.05
C LYS A 20 -0.79 9.78 -30.43
N THR A 21 -1.15 10.00 -29.16
CA THR A 21 -1.31 11.34 -28.56
C THR A 21 -0.49 11.64 -27.29
N HIS A 22 -0.10 10.63 -26.51
CA HIS A 22 0.74 10.75 -25.31
C HIS A 22 2.22 10.42 -25.60
N TYR A 23 2.55 9.73 -26.69
CA TYR A 23 3.91 9.53 -27.18
C TYR A 23 4.32 10.58 -28.22
N SER A 24 5.57 11.04 -28.16
CA SER A 24 6.15 11.85 -29.23
C SER A 24 6.11 11.10 -30.58
N GLY A 25 6.05 11.82 -31.69
CA GLY A 25 6.09 11.22 -33.04
C GLY A 25 7.29 10.29 -33.25
N ASP A 26 8.42 10.59 -32.59
CA ASP A 26 9.63 9.76 -32.60
C ASP A 26 9.41 8.43 -31.87
N SER A 27 8.81 8.45 -30.68
CA SER A 27 8.48 7.24 -29.92
C SER A 27 7.51 6.35 -30.69
N TYR A 28 6.50 6.94 -31.34
CA TYR A 28 5.54 6.21 -32.18
C TYR A 28 6.22 5.53 -33.38
N SER A 29 7.13 6.24 -34.05
CA SER A 29 7.89 5.72 -35.18
C SER A 29 8.82 4.58 -34.77
N GLN A 30 9.48 4.70 -33.61
CA GLN A 30 10.34 3.64 -33.05
C GLN A 30 9.54 2.39 -32.65
N MET A 31 8.35 2.55 -32.06
CA MET A 31 7.47 1.41 -31.78
C MET A 31 7.03 0.72 -33.07
N LYS A 32 6.69 1.48 -34.11
CA LYS A 32 6.31 0.93 -35.42
C LYS A 32 7.45 0.15 -36.07
N MET A 33 8.67 0.69 -36.05
CA MET A 33 9.85 0.02 -36.57
C MET A 33 10.13 -1.28 -35.81
N GLU A 34 10.12 -1.23 -34.49
CA GLU A 34 10.36 -2.41 -33.65
C GLU A 34 9.29 -3.50 -33.85
N LEU A 35 8.02 -3.12 -34.06
CA LEU A 35 6.95 -4.08 -34.40
C LEU A 35 7.15 -4.68 -35.80
N ALA A 36 7.60 -3.88 -36.78
CA ALA A 36 7.92 -4.36 -38.12
C ALA A 36 9.12 -5.31 -38.12
N ASP A 37 10.17 -5.01 -37.36
CA ASP A 37 11.36 -5.87 -37.19
C ASP A 37 11.02 -7.23 -36.52
N ARG A 38 9.87 -7.32 -35.85
CA ARG A 38 9.33 -8.54 -35.23
C ARG A 38 8.31 -9.26 -36.11
N ASP A 39 8.17 -8.84 -37.37
CA ASP A 39 7.16 -9.34 -38.31
C ASP A 39 5.73 -9.29 -37.75
N PHE A 40 5.42 -8.26 -36.94
CA PHE A 40 4.09 -8.13 -36.35
C PHE A 40 3.06 -7.76 -37.42
N ASN A 41 2.07 -8.64 -37.62
CA ASN A 41 0.94 -8.34 -38.49
C ASN A 41 -0.11 -7.50 -37.75
N PHE A 42 -0.26 -6.24 -38.13
CA PHE A 42 -1.23 -5.30 -37.56
C PHE A 42 -2.69 -5.74 -37.75
N ASP A 43 -3.00 -6.57 -38.76
CA ASP A 43 -4.34 -7.11 -38.98
C ASP A 43 -4.75 -8.12 -37.89
N ASN A 44 -3.77 -8.68 -37.16
CA ASN A 44 -4.04 -9.54 -36.02
C ASN A 44 -4.51 -8.76 -34.79
N PHE A 45 -4.38 -7.43 -34.78
CA PHE A 45 -4.88 -6.62 -33.69
C PHE A 45 -6.37 -6.39 -33.82
N ASN A 46 -7.12 -7.09 -32.98
CA ASN A 46 -8.57 -7.06 -32.96
C ASN A 46 -9.10 -6.77 -31.56
N GLN A 47 -10.42 -6.68 -31.47
CA GLN A 47 -11.12 -6.36 -30.22
C GLN A 47 -10.84 -7.33 -29.08
N GLU A 48 -10.72 -8.63 -29.34
CA GLU A 48 -10.42 -9.61 -28.30
C GLU A 48 -8.99 -9.44 -27.77
N LEU A 49 -8.04 -9.19 -28.67
CA LEU A 49 -6.66 -8.91 -28.28
C LEU A 49 -6.58 -7.64 -27.42
N TYR A 50 -7.26 -6.57 -27.82
CA TYR A 50 -7.37 -5.33 -27.03
C TYR A 50 -7.88 -5.60 -25.62
N ILE A 51 -9.03 -6.28 -25.49
CA ILE A 51 -9.64 -6.59 -24.19
C ILE A 51 -8.71 -7.44 -23.32
N ARG A 52 -8.04 -8.43 -23.92
CA ARG A 52 -7.06 -9.28 -23.22
C ARG A 52 -5.90 -8.48 -22.65
N LEU A 53 -5.43 -7.45 -23.36
CA LEU A 53 -4.34 -6.59 -22.92
C LEU A 53 -4.80 -5.67 -21.79
N VAL A 54 -6.01 -5.11 -21.87
CA VAL A 54 -6.60 -4.35 -20.75
C VAL A 54 -6.75 -5.21 -19.50
N ILE A 55 -7.17 -6.46 -19.66
CA ILE A 55 -7.29 -7.40 -18.54
C ILE A 55 -5.94 -7.68 -17.87
N LYS A 56 -4.84 -7.73 -18.64
CA LYS A 56 -3.50 -7.94 -18.09
C LYS A 56 -2.98 -6.75 -17.28
N ASP A 57 -3.45 -5.54 -17.59
CA ASP A 57 -3.01 -4.31 -16.93
C ASP A 57 -3.81 -3.98 -15.66
N VAL A 58 -4.99 -4.58 -15.49
CA VAL A 58 -5.80 -4.43 -14.27
C VAL A 58 -5.53 -5.54 -13.25
N PHE A 59 -6.05 -5.35 -12.03
CA PHE A 59 -5.98 -6.39 -11.00
C PHE A 59 -6.69 -7.68 -11.42
N ALA A 60 -6.04 -8.83 -11.20
CA ALA A 60 -6.53 -10.16 -11.59
C ALA A 60 -7.97 -10.46 -11.11
N GLY A 61 -8.33 -10.03 -9.90
CA GLY A 61 -9.67 -10.19 -9.34
C GLY A 61 -10.76 -9.41 -10.08
N TRP A 62 -10.40 -8.45 -10.92
CA TRP A 62 -11.33 -7.65 -11.72
C TRP A 62 -11.56 -8.19 -13.12
N GLU A 63 -10.79 -9.18 -13.58
CA GLU A 63 -10.88 -9.74 -14.95
C GLU A 63 -12.32 -9.99 -15.40
N LYS A 64 -13.11 -10.70 -14.58
CA LYS A 64 -14.51 -11.02 -14.91
C LYS A 64 -15.37 -9.77 -15.10
N GLN A 65 -15.13 -8.71 -14.34
CA GLN A 65 -15.89 -7.47 -14.43
C GLN A 65 -15.43 -6.64 -15.63
N VAL A 66 -14.13 -6.62 -15.94
CA VAL A 66 -13.61 -5.99 -17.17
C VAL A 66 -14.21 -6.65 -18.41
N ARG A 67 -14.26 -7.99 -18.46
CA ARG A 67 -14.90 -8.71 -19.58
C ARG A 67 -16.36 -8.31 -19.75
N LYS A 68 -17.12 -8.25 -18.65
CA LYS A 68 -18.53 -7.82 -18.68
C LYS A 68 -18.71 -6.37 -19.11
N MET A 69 -17.82 -5.48 -18.65
CA MET A 69 -17.80 -4.08 -19.07
C MET A 69 -17.65 -3.97 -20.58
N PHE A 70 -16.64 -4.63 -21.15
CA PHE A 70 -16.45 -4.63 -22.60
C PHE A 70 -17.59 -5.31 -23.35
N SER A 71 -18.15 -6.42 -22.86
CA SER A 71 -19.35 -7.03 -23.48
C SER A 71 -20.52 -6.06 -23.54
N GLU A 72 -20.74 -5.26 -22.48
CA GLU A 72 -21.79 -4.25 -22.44
C GLU A 72 -21.49 -3.06 -23.35
N LEU A 73 -20.23 -2.60 -23.42
CA LEU A 73 -19.79 -1.58 -24.37
C LEU A 73 -20.01 -2.03 -25.83
N ILE A 74 -19.59 -3.25 -26.17
CA ILE A 74 -19.74 -3.85 -27.51
C ILE A 74 -21.22 -3.93 -27.89
N ALA A 75 -22.07 -4.38 -26.96
CA ALA A 75 -23.51 -4.45 -27.19
C ALA A 75 -24.15 -3.06 -27.46
N ASN A 76 -23.46 -1.98 -27.11
CA ASN A 76 -23.89 -0.61 -27.37
C ASN A 76 -23.08 0.06 -28.50
N GLY A 77 -22.35 -0.72 -29.32
CA GLY A 77 -21.68 -0.24 -30.53
C GLY A 77 -20.23 0.20 -30.35
N TRP A 78 -19.61 -0.03 -29.19
CA TRP A 78 -18.18 0.22 -29.02
C TRP A 78 -17.35 -0.75 -29.86
N THR A 79 -16.24 -0.25 -30.42
CA THR A 79 -15.21 -1.06 -31.10
C THR A 79 -13.82 -0.65 -30.64
N PHE A 80 -12.83 -1.53 -30.80
CA PHE A 80 -11.42 -1.26 -30.43
C PHE A 80 -10.77 -0.08 -31.19
N THR A 81 -11.41 0.42 -32.25
CA THR A 81 -10.97 1.65 -32.95
C THR A 81 -11.21 2.91 -32.13
N GLN A 82 -12.12 2.86 -31.15
CA GLN A 82 -12.35 3.90 -30.17
C GLN A 82 -11.57 3.54 -28.90
N THR A 83 -10.33 4.01 -28.81
CA THR A 83 -9.44 3.68 -27.69
C THR A 83 -10.04 4.18 -26.38
N LEU A 84 -9.99 3.31 -25.36
CA LEU A 84 -10.36 3.63 -24.00
C LEU A 84 -9.07 3.87 -23.22
N ASP A 85 -8.77 5.14 -22.95
CA ASP A 85 -7.69 5.47 -22.04
C ASP A 85 -8.12 5.12 -20.62
N TYR A 86 -7.28 4.41 -19.88
CA TYR A 86 -7.52 4.20 -18.47
C TYR A 86 -6.24 4.38 -17.68
N LYS A 87 -6.41 4.86 -16.45
CA LYS A 87 -5.33 5.06 -15.53
C LYS A 87 -5.78 4.61 -14.15
N TYR A 88 -4.98 3.74 -13.56
CA TYR A 88 -5.08 3.45 -12.15
C TYR A 88 -4.08 4.33 -11.39
N SER A 89 -4.58 5.19 -10.51
CA SER A 89 -3.71 6.04 -9.67
C SER A 89 -4.43 6.46 -8.40
N TRP A 90 -3.70 6.52 -7.28
CA TRP A 90 -4.23 6.96 -5.98
C TRP A 90 -5.47 6.17 -5.56
N GLY A 91 -5.42 4.85 -5.77
CA GLY A 91 -6.48 3.92 -5.45
C GLY A 91 -7.69 3.96 -6.37
N ARG A 92 -7.71 4.80 -7.41
CA ARG A 92 -8.89 4.95 -8.29
C ARG A 92 -8.58 4.55 -9.72
N LEU A 93 -9.51 3.80 -10.32
CA LEU A 93 -9.52 3.55 -11.75
C LEU A 93 -10.28 4.67 -12.43
N THR A 94 -9.63 5.34 -13.38
CA THR A 94 -10.24 6.38 -14.20
C THR A 94 -10.24 5.93 -15.64
N PHE A 95 -11.31 6.28 -16.35
CA PHE A 95 -11.45 6.05 -17.79
C PHE A 95 -11.55 7.41 -18.50
N ARG A 96 -10.92 7.53 -19.66
CA ARG A 96 -10.91 8.68 -20.57
C ARG A 96 -11.06 8.15 -22.01
N GLY A 97 -11.42 9.01 -22.96
CA GLY A 97 -11.56 8.63 -24.37
C GLY A 97 -12.97 8.77 -24.94
N PHE A 98 -14.00 8.94 -24.10
CA PHE A 98 -15.34 9.29 -24.55
C PHE A 98 -15.73 10.69 -24.07
N HIS A 99 -16.09 11.57 -25.00
CA HIS A 99 -16.79 12.81 -24.65
C HIS A 99 -18.21 12.45 -24.19
N THR A 100 -18.57 12.82 -22.97
CA THR A 100 -19.87 12.50 -22.34
C THR A 100 -21.05 13.00 -23.18
N GLU A 101 -20.88 14.11 -23.88
CA GLU A 101 -21.89 14.69 -24.79
C GLU A 101 -22.13 13.85 -26.05
N VAL A 102 -21.10 13.12 -26.53
CA VAL A 102 -21.15 12.35 -27.77
C VAL A 102 -21.54 10.89 -27.51
N ASN A 103 -21.10 10.32 -26.38
CA ASN A 103 -21.36 8.91 -26.04
C ASN A 103 -21.85 8.75 -24.59
N PRO A 104 -23.02 9.32 -24.23
CA PRO A 104 -23.53 9.28 -22.86
C PRO A 104 -23.72 7.85 -22.34
N LYS A 105 -24.09 6.91 -23.24
CA LYS A 105 -24.28 5.50 -22.87
C LYS A 105 -22.98 4.80 -22.47
N PHE A 106 -21.86 5.08 -23.15
CA PHE A 106 -20.57 4.51 -22.78
C PHE A 106 -20.10 5.05 -21.44
N HIS A 107 -20.31 6.35 -21.20
CA HIS A 107 -19.99 6.96 -19.92
C HIS A 107 -20.74 6.29 -18.76
N GLU A 108 -22.06 6.11 -18.90
CA GLU A 108 -22.90 5.41 -17.91
C GLU A 108 -22.38 3.98 -17.61
N ILE A 109 -21.98 3.25 -18.66
CA ILE A 109 -21.41 1.90 -18.51
C ILE A 109 -20.09 1.97 -17.72
N LEU A 110 -19.17 2.87 -18.08
CA LEU A 110 -17.90 3.00 -17.38
C LEU A 110 -18.08 3.38 -15.91
N GLU A 111 -18.94 4.36 -15.59
CA GLU A 111 -19.23 4.77 -14.21
C GLU A 111 -19.80 3.61 -13.38
N LYS A 112 -20.73 2.84 -13.96
CA LYS A 112 -21.26 1.62 -13.35
C LYS A 112 -20.14 0.64 -13.00
N TYR A 113 -19.19 0.40 -13.91
CA TYR A 113 -18.11 -0.55 -13.65
C TYR A 113 -17.03 -0.02 -12.72
N ILE A 114 -16.75 1.29 -12.67
CA ILE A 114 -15.89 1.90 -11.64
C ILE A 114 -16.42 1.51 -10.24
N ILE A 115 -17.71 1.74 -9.98
CA ILE A 115 -18.33 1.39 -8.69
C ILE A 115 -18.22 -0.13 -8.41
N ILE A 116 -18.35 -0.96 -9.44
CA ILE A 116 -18.17 -2.41 -9.32
C ILE A 116 -16.73 -2.76 -8.96
N PHE A 117 -15.73 -2.15 -9.61
CA PHE A 117 -14.30 -2.41 -9.34
C PHE A 117 -13.92 -2.00 -7.92
N GLU A 118 -14.31 -0.80 -7.48
CA GLU A 118 -14.03 -0.31 -6.13
C GLU A 118 -14.74 -1.13 -5.03
N SER A 119 -15.85 -1.81 -5.39
CA SER A 119 -16.53 -2.77 -4.51
C SER A 119 -16.09 -4.23 -4.69
N THR A 120 -15.03 -4.49 -5.48
CA THR A 120 -14.54 -5.83 -5.80
C THR A 120 -13.08 -5.97 -5.36
N CYS A 121 -12.76 -7.07 -4.68
CA CYS A 121 -11.38 -7.35 -4.30
C CYS A 121 -10.50 -7.57 -5.54
N GLY A 122 -9.47 -6.74 -5.71
CA GLY A 122 -8.51 -6.84 -6.82
C GLY A 122 -7.71 -8.14 -6.83
N VAL A 123 -7.62 -8.88 -5.72
CA VAL A 123 -6.89 -10.16 -5.68
C VAL A 123 -7.74 -11.35 -6.09
N CYS A 124 -9.01 -11.40 -5.68
CA CYS A 124 -9.83 -12.62 -5.79
C CYS A 124 -11.23 -12.43 -6.37
N GLY A 125 -11.63 -11.19 -6.71
CA GLY A 125 -12.95 -10.89 -7.27
C GLY A 125 -14.12 -10.94 -6.29
N ASN A 126 -13.87 -11.18 -5.00
CA ASN A 126 -14.92 -11.17 -3.99
C ASN A 126 -15.36 -9.74 -3.63
N ARG A 127 -16.67 -9.52 -3.51
CA ARG A 127 -17.29 -8.22 -3.21
C ARG A 127 -17.70 -8.03 -1.75
N ARG A 128 -17.57 -9.07 -0.91
CA ARG A 128 -17.98 -9.02 0.49
C ARG A 128 -16.91 -8.34 1.35
N ASN A 129 -17.29 -7.28 2.07
CA ASN A 129 -16.45 -6.55 3.02
C ASN A 129 -15.11 -6.14 2.38
N VAL A 130 -15.20 -5.44 1.25
CA VAL A 130 -14.04 -4.86 0.56
C VAL A 130 -13.65 -3.57 1.26
N GLU A 131 -12.37 -3.45 1.58
CA GLU A 131 -11.75 -2.27 2.17
C GLU A 131 -10.68 -1.78 1.20
N SER A 132 -10.52 -0.46 1.08
CA SER A 132 -9.37 0.14 0.38
C SER A 132 -8.17 0.22 1.32
N TYR A 133 -6.98 -0.04 0.79
CA TYR A 133 -5.72 0.17 1.49
C TYR A 133 -4.64 0.57 0.49
N GLY A 134 -4.10 1.79 0.64
CA GLY A 134 -3.26 2.40 -0.37
C GLY A 134 -3.98 2.39 -1.72
N ASP A 135 -3.29 1.86 -2.73
CA ASP A 135 -3.79 1.71 -4.09
C ASP A 135 -4.43 0.33 -4.34
N TYR A 136 -5.04 -0.31 -3.35
CA TYR A 136 -5.60 -1.66 -3.52
C TYR A 136 -6.95 -1.84 -2.84
N TYR A 137 -7.80 -2.66 -3.45
CA TYR A 137 -9.07 -3.10 -2.87
C TYR A 137 -8.99 -4.57 -2.43
N PHE A 138 -9.16 -4.81 -1.13
CA PHE A 138 -9.07 -6.14 -0.55
C PHE A 138 -10.37 -6.54 0.13
N CYS A 139 -10.86 -7.75 -0.16
CA CYS A 139 -11.78 -8.40 0.78
C CYS A 139 -11.01 -8.74 2.08
N LYS A 140 -11.74 -8.80 3.19
CA LYS A 140 -11.21 -9.15 4.52
C LYS A 140 -10.20 -10.30 4.54
N LYS A 141 -10.46 -11.41 3.81
CA LYS A 141 -9.57 -12.59 3.78
C LYS A 141 -8.23 -12.28 3.08
N CYS A 142 -8.29 -11.62 1.92
CA CYS A 142 -7.09 -11.24 1.19
C CYS A 142 -6.30 -10.19 1.96
N TYR A 143 -6.99 -9.23 2.60
CA TYR A 143 -6.31 -8.21 3.40
C TYR A 143 -5.58 -8.82 4.60
N LEU A 144 -6.20 -9.78 5.30
CA LEU A 144 -5.52 -10.48 6.40
C LEU A 144 -4.30 -11.28 5.92
N LYS A 145 -4.37 -11.92 4.75
CA LYS A 145 -3.22 -12.61 4.15
C LYS A 145 -2.11 -11.62 3.82
N TYR A 146 -2.47 -10.46 3.26
CA TYR A 146 -1.56 -9.35 2.98
C TYR A 146 -0.89 -8.87 4.28
N LEU A 147 -1.64 -8.46 5.31
CA LEU A 147 -1.09 -7.98 6.57
C LEU A 147 -0.22 -9.03 7.31
N LYS A 148 -0.53 -10.32 7.17
CA LYS A 148 0.29 -11.40 7.72
C LYS A 148 1.66 -11.49 7.05
N LYS A 149 1.73 -11.12 5.76
CA LYS A 149 2.97 -11.07 4.97
C LYS A 149 3.91 -9.99 5.54
N PHE A 150 3.42 -8.76 5.70
CA PHE A 150 4.21 -7.56 6.07
C PHE A 150 4.51 -7.40 7.56
N ARG A 151 4.38 -8.46 8.36
CA ARG A 151 4.72 -8.39 9.79
C ARG A 151 6.19 -8.75 10.00
N ILE A 152 6.87 -8.01 10.88
CA ILE A 152 8.20 -8.43 11.36
C ILE A 152 7.97 -9.63 12.29
N SER A 153 8.63 -10.76 12.01
CA SER A 153 8.40 -12.02 12.71
C SER A 153 9.71 -12.74 13.02
N ASN A 154 9.63 -13.81 13.81
CA ASN A 154 10.79 -14.62 14.22
C ASN A 154 11.95 -13.79 14.77
N ILE A 155 11.64 -12.74 15.53
CA ILE A 155 12.63 -11.83 16.12
C ILE A 155 13.31 -12.54 17.29
N ASP A 156 14.60 -12.83 17.14
CA ASP A 156 15.41 -13.52 18.12
C ASP A 156 16.86 -12.96 18.18
N LYS A 157 17.76 -13.68 18.84
CA LYS A 157 19.17 -13.27 19.02
C LYS A 157 20.00 -13.36 17.75
N LYS A 158 19.57 -14.13 16.75
CA LYS A 158 20.27 -14.28 15.47
C LYS A 158 19.79 -13.24 14.46
N GLY A 159 18.50 -12.91 14.50
CA GLY A 159 17.93 -12.02 13.51
C GLY A 159 16.42 -11.91 13.56
N PHE A 160 15.83 -11.63 12.41
CA PHE A 160 14.38 -11.56 12.24
C PHE A 160 13.99 -11.83 10.78
N LEU A 161 12.67 -11.94 10.56
CA LEU A 161 12.08 -12.16 9.26
C LEU A 161 11.11 -11.04 8.90
N TYR A 162 11.26 -10.46 7.72
CA TYR A 162 10.29 -9.52 7.16
C TYR A 162 9.96 -9.86 5.70
N PHE A 163 8.99 -9.14 5.16
CA PHE A 163 8.53 -9.30 3.79
C PHE A 163 8.36 -7.93 3.16
N ASP A 164 8.93 -7.76 1.97
CA ASP A 164 8.76 -6.59 1.12
C ASP A 164 8.15 -7.03 -0.22
N GLU A 165 8.92 -7.77 -1.02
CA GLU A 165 8.45 -8.48 -2.22
C GLU A 165 8.65 -10.00 -2.16
N LYS A 166 9.68 -10.41 -1.42
CA LYS A 166 10.00 -11.79 -1.07
C LYS A 166 10.25 -11.88 0.43
N LYS A 167 10.41 -13.11 0.91
CA LYS A 167 10.68 -13.38 2.31
C LYS A 167 12.18 -13.16 2.57
N HIS A 168 12.52 -12.27 3.50
CA HIS A 168 13.92 -12.00 3.86
C HIS A 168 14.17 -12.43 5.30
N TYR A 169 15.24 -13.21 5.51
CA TYR A 169 15.79 -13.43 6.84
C TYR A 169 17.01 -12.53 6.99
N ILE A 170 16.99 -11.67 8.00
CA ILE A 170 18.06 -10.70 8.27
C ILE A 170 18.78 -11.16 9.52
N PHE A 171 20.08 -11.44 9.39
CA PHE A 171 20.94 -11.73 10.52
C PHE A 171 21.49 -10.43 11.10
N TRP A 172 21.56 -10.33 12.42
CA TRP A 172 22.18 -9.18 13.07
C TRP A 172 23.67 -9.06 12.75
N SER A 173 24.33 -10.17 12.42
CA SER A 173 25.74 -10.20 11.97
C SER A 173 25.96 -9.51 10.63
N ASP A 174 24.91 -9.36 9.82
CA ASP A 174 24.99 -8.75 8.50
C ASP A 174 24.75 -7.23 8.57
N ILE A 175 24.42 -6.71 9.75
CA ILE A 175 24.14 -5.30 9.96
C ILE A 175 25.39 -4.63 10.52
N ASN A 176 25.91 -3.65 9.80
CA ASN A 176 27.10 -2.90 10.21
C ASN A 176 26.74 -1.74 11.14
N ASN A 177 25.66 -1.03 10.85
CA ASN A 177 25.18 0.06 11.70
C ASN A 177 23.67 0.25 11.60
N ILE A 178 23.13 1.01 12.55
CA ILE A 178 21.72 1.33 12.63
C ILE A 178 21.58 2.84 12.76
N GLU A 179 20.84 3.43 11.83
CA GLU A 179 20.34 4.79 11.98
C GLU A 179 19.03 4.75 12.75
N TRP A 180 18.88 5.72 13.64
CA TRP A 180 17.71 5.86 14.49
C TRP A 180 17.18 7.27 14.34
N GLU A 181 15.91 7.39 13.96
CA GLU A 181 15.21 8.65 13.90
C GLU A 181 14.02 8.65 14.86
N ASN A 182 14.00 9.67 15.71
CA ASN A 182 12.93 9.95 16.65
C ASN A 182 12.54 11.42 16.48
N ASN A 183 11.47 11.67 15.73
CA ASN A 183 11.01 13.04 15.52
C ASN A 183 9.98 13.48 16.57
N ASN A 184 9.74 14.78 16.64
CA ASN A 184 8.79 15.39 17.58
C ASN A 184 7.31 15.07 17.27
N TYR A 185 7.02 14.30 16.22
CA TYR A 185 5.67 13.97 15.76
C TYR A 185 5.29 12.49 16.02
N ASP A 186 5.94 11.84 16.98
CA ASP A 186 5.75 10.43 17.34
C ASP A 186 6.01 9.44 16.19
N ALA A 187 6.82 9.83 15.20
CA ALA A 187 7.32 8.91 14.20
C ALA A 187 8.69 8.38 14.64
N PHE A 188 8.76 7.07 14.79
CA PHE A 188 9.99 6.34 15.13
C PHE A 188 10.40 5.53 13.92
N ARG A 189 11.67 5.63 13.53
CA ARG A 189 12.20 4.94 12.35
C ARG A 189 13.59 4.38 12.64
N ILE A 190 13.88 3.26 12.00
CA ILE A 190 15.23 2.71 11.91
C ILE A 190 15.57 2.42 10.47
N THR A 191 16.83 2.66 10.13
CA THR A 191 17.46 2.12 8.92
C THR A 191 18.55 1.16 9.36
N LEU A 192 18.44 -0.11 8.94
CA LEU A 192 19.46 -1.12 9.15
C LEU A 192 20.37 -1.14 7.93
N ASN A 193 21.64 -0.81 8.13
CA ASN A 193 22.61 -0.72 7.05
C ASN A 193 23.52 -1.94 7.06
N LYS A 194 23.55 -2.67 5.93
CA LYS A 194 24.50 -3.79 5.73
C LYS A 194 25.88 -3.34 5.25
N LEU A 195 25.97 -2.11 4.77
CA LEU A 195 27.20 -1.52 4.28
C LEU A 195 27.88 -0.73 5.39
N SER A 196 29.21 -0.79 5.42
CA SER A 196 30.05 0.09 6.23
C SER A 196 29.94 1.54 5.74
N SER A 197 30.33 2.51 6.57
CA SER A 197 30.28 3.93 6.19
C SER A 197 31.10 4.24 4.93
N GLU A 198 32.22 3.54 4.71
CA GLU A 198 33.07 3.70 3.53
C GLU A 198 32.39 3.13 2.27
N GLU A 199 31.76 1.95 2.38
CA GLU A 199 31.05 1.33 1.26
C GLU A 199 29.83 2.16 0.83
N GLN A 200 29.13 2.80 1.76
CA GLN A 200 28.00 3.67 1.46
C GLN A 200 28.39 4.91 0.64
N MET A 201 29.65 5.37 0.72
CA MET A 201 30.10 6.53 -0.07
C MET A 201 30.43 6.17 -1.53
N ILE A 202 30.67 4.89 -1.81
CA ILE A 202 31.20 4.42 -3.10
C ILE A 202 30.14 3.64 -3.87
N LYS A 203 29.31 2.86 -3.18
CA LYS A 203 28.28 2.02 -3.79
C LYS A 203 27.03 2.84 -4.12
N GLU A 204 26.47 2.60 -5.29
CA GLU A 204 25.14 3.11 -5.64
C GLU A 204 24.08 2.51 -4.70
N TYR A 205 23.06 3.31 -4.36
CA TYR A 205 22.02 2.92 -3.42
C TYR A 205 21.28 1.67 -3.88
N ASP A 206 21.19 0.67 -3.01
CA ASP A 206 20.42 -0.56 -3.20
C ASP A 206 19.50 -0.78 -1.99
N GLU A 207 18.19 -0.89 -2.23
CA GLU A 207 17.18 -1.11 -1.19
C GLU A 207 17.41 -2.41 -0.39
N THR A 208 18.19 -3.36 -0.93
CA THR A 208 18.53 -4.60 -0.22
C THR A 208 19.64 -4.42 0.83
N ASP A 209 20.39 -3.32 0.75
CA ASP A 209 21.45 -2.93 1.68
C ASP A 209 20.96 -2.00 2.79
N HIS A 210 19.88 -1.27 2.53
CA HIS A 210 19.27 -0.29 3.44
C HIS A 210 17.85 -0.71 3.80
N ILE A 211 17.67 -1.35 4.96
CA ILE A 211 16.37 -1.90 5.36
C ILE A 211 15.67 -0.93 6.30
N PHE A 212 14.55 -0.37 5.85
CA PHE A 212 13.78 0.62 6.60
C PHE A 212 12.60 0.02 7.39
N PHE A 213 12.44 0.46 8.64
CA PHE A 213 11.22 0.19 9.42
C PHE A 213 10.76 1.43 10.18
N SER A 214 9.45 1.54 10.39
CA SER A 214 8.82 2.56 11.23
C SER A 214 7.88 1.96 12.26
N ASN A 215 7.39 2.78 13.19
CA ASN A 215 6.34 2.41 14.14
C ASN A 215 5.00 2.02 13.50
N GLU A 216 4.85 2.13 12.18
CA GLU A 216 3.72 1.57 11.44
C GLU A 216 3.87 0.08 11.14
N ASN A 217 5.10 -0.45 11.14
CA ASN A 217 5.34 -1.87 10.94
C ASN A 217 4.91 -2.68 12.17
N PHE A 218 4.22 -3.79 11.94
CA PHE A 218 3.83 -4.68 13.04
C PHE A 218 5.06 -5.24 13.75
N ASN A 219 5.02 -5.23 15.09
CA ASN A 219 6.12 -5.66 15.96
C ASN A 219 7.36 -4.75 15.94
N PHE A 220 7.26 -3.51 15.47
CA PHE A 220 8.37 -2.56 15.43
C PHE A 220 9.05 -2.38 16.81
N PHE A 221 8.32 -2.03 17.87
CA PHE A 221 8.95 -1.86 19.18
C PHE A 221 9.46 -3.18 19.78
N LYS A 222 8.89 -4.32 19.38
CA LYS A 222 9.47 -5.63 19.72
C LYS A 222 10.81 -5.85 19.01
N LEU A 223 10.95 -5.39 17.77
CA LEU A 223 12.22 -5.41 17.03
C LEU A 223 13.26 -4.54 17.73
N LEU A 224 12.91 -3.29 18.08
CA LEU A 224 13.82 -2.37 18.77
C LEU A 224 14.42 -2.98 20.05
N ARG A 225 13.60 -3.62 20.88
CA ARG A 225 14.04 -4.31 22.11
C ARG A 225 14.98 -5.50 21.88
N LYS A 226 15.14 -5.95 20.63
CA LYS A 226 15.95 -7.11 20.25
C LYS A 226 17.18 -6.76 19.42
N ILE A 227 17.35 -5.49 19.08
CA ILE A 227 18.58 -5.01 18.46
C ILE A 227 19.75 -5.27 19.44
N PRO A 228 20.83 -5.93 18.99
CA PRO A 228 22.01 -6.11 19.81
C PRO A 228 22.65 -4.78 20.21
N ALA A 229 23.03 -4.65 21.48
CA ALA A 229 23.57 -3.41 22.03
C ALA A 229 24.85 -2.92 21.30
N GLN A 230 25.66 -3.83 20.75
CA GLN A 230 26.86 -3.46 20.00
C GLN A 230 26.58 -2.74 18.67
N LEU A 231 25.35 -2.81 18.14
CA LEU A 231 24.93 -2.11 16.93
C LEU A 231 24.39 -0.70 17.21
N LEU A 232 24.31 -0.31 18.48
CA LEU A 232 23.71 0.94 18.92
C LEU A 232 24.74 1.82 19.61
N THR A 233 24.66 3.13 19.37
CA THR A 233 25.38 4.12 20.17
C THR A 233 24.77 4.23 21.58
N GLU A 234 25.51 4.79 22.54
CA GLU A 234 24.96 4.98 23.91
C GLU A 234 23.69 5.84 23.91
N ILE A 235 23.67 6.91 23.11
CA ILE A 235 22.48 7.77 22.94
C ILE A 235 21.30 6.94 22.41
N GLN A 236 21.50 6.12 21.39
CA GLN A 236 20.43 5.27 20.85
C GLN A 236 19.93 4.25 21.88
N LYS A 237 20.82 3.64 22.67
CA LYS A 237 20.42 2.71 23.74
C LYS A 237 19.54 3.39 24.76
N GLU A 238 19.93 4.57 25.22
CA GLU A 238 19.18 5.38 26.18
C GLU A 238 17.79 5.73 25.64
N GLU A 239 17.72 6.30 24.42
CA GLU A 239 16.44 6.69 23.81
C GLU A 239 15.51 5.49 23.58
N ILE A 240 16.02 4.40 23.00
CA ILE A 240 15.23 3.18 22.76
C ILE A 240 14.75 2.60 24.09
N SER A 241 15.62 2.57 25.11
CA SER A 241 15.28 2.11 26.45
C SER A 241 14.18 2.96 27.06
N GLU A 242 14.32 4.29 27.03
CA GLU A 242 13.34 5.24 27.54
C GLU A 242 11.97 5.01 26.88
N ILE A 243 11.92 4.96 25.55
CA ILE A 243 10.67 4.76 24.81
C ILE A 243 10.04 3.39 25.11
N CYS A 244 10.85 2.34 25.13
CA CYS A 244 10.36 0.98 25.32
C CYS A 244 9.91 0.69 26.76
N ASN A 245 10.49 1.38 27.74
CA ASN A 245 10.21 1.19 29.17
C ASN A 245 9.17 2.18 29.71
N SER A 246 8.99 3.34 29.10
CA SER A 246 8.01 4.37 29.49
C SER A 246 6.59 4.13 28.95
N LEU A 247 6.31 2.98 28.30
CA LEU A 247 5.00 2.71 27.72
C LEU A 247 3.88 2.69 28.78
N GLU A 248 3.02 3.69 28.74
CA GLU A 248 1.88 3.77 29.65
C GLU A 248 0.64 3.04 29.10
N LYS A 249 -0.25 2.66 30.02
CA LYS A 249 -1.53 2.03 29.69
C LYS A 249 -2.50 3.06 29.11
N CYS A 250 -2.93 2.86 27.88
CA CYS A 250 -3.95 3.71 27.27
C CYS A 250 -5.33 3.46 27.89
N ILE A 251 -5.99 4.51 28.35
CA ILE A 251 -7.33 4.46 28.94
C ILE A 251 -8.43 4.03 27.95
N ILE A 252 -8.17 4.15 26.64
CA ILE A 252 -9.14 3.82 25.57
C ILE A 252 -9.00 2.37 25.12
N CYS A 253 -7.81 1.93 24.72
CA CYS A 253 -7.60 0.57 24.20
C CYS A 253 -7.15 -0.46 25.27
N GLY A 254 -6.75 0.02 26.45
CA GLY A 254 -6.33 -0.79 27.59
C GLY A 254 -4.92 -1.39 27.51
N ARG A 255 -4.18 -1.13 26.42
CA ARG A 255 -2.82 -1.66 26.19
C ARG A 255 -1.73 -0.70 26.67
N LYS A 256 -0.57 -1.24 27.05
CA LYS A 256 0.65 -0.45 27.32
C LYS A 256 1.24 -0.01 25.99
N SER A 257 0.84 1.16 25.50
CA SER A 257 1.12 1.61 24.13
C SER A 257 1.10 3.13 23.97
N VAL A 258 1.11 3.90 25.05
CA VAL A 258 1.20 5.37 24.99
C VAL A 258 2.68 5.74 25.02
N ILE A 259 3.12 6.54 24.05
CA ILE A 259 4.46 7.14 23.97
C ILE A 259 4.25 8.64 23.75
N LYS A 260 4.94 9.49 24.51
CA LYS A 260 4.92 10.96 24.34
C LYS A 260 3.50 11.51 24.12
N ASP A 261 2.55 11.11 24.99
CA ASP A 261 1.12 11.47 24.91
C ASP A 261 0.25 10.66 23.93
N ARG A 262 0.80 10.03 22.89
CA ARG A 262 0.02 9.36 21.85
C ARG A 262 -0.02 7.84 21.98
N CYS A 263 -1.22 7.28 21.91
CA CYS A 263 -1.40 5.82 21.84
C CYS A 263 -1.09 5.27 20.44
N GLN A 264 -0.08 4.41 20.34
CA GLN A 264 0.40 3.77 19.09
C GLN A 264 -0.60 2.76 18.47
N ILE A 265 -1.68 2.43 19.19
CA ILE A 265 -2.73 1.50 18.74
C ILE A 265 -3.98 2.24 18.29
N CYS A 266 -4.53 3.11 19.14
CA CYS A 266 -5.80 3.78 18.86
C CYS A 266 -5.65 5.24 18.43
N GLY A 267 -4.42 5.77 18.38
CA GLY A 267 -4.11 7.13 17.95
C GLY A 267 -4.62 8.25 18.86
N ASN A 268 -5.28 7.93 19.97
CA ASN A 268 -5.79 8.95 20.90
C ASN A 268 -4.63 9.54 21.73
N LEU A 269 -4.72 10.84 21.98
CA LEU A 269 -3.83 11.60 22.84
C LEU A 269 -4.30 11.50 24.30
N LYS A 270 -3.40 11.25 25.24
CA LYS A 270 -3.70 11.11 26.68
C LYS A 270 -4.13 12.46 27.27
N ASN A 271 -3.45 13.55 26.90
CA ASN A 271 -3.68 14.92 27.36
C ASN A 271 -5.07 15.41 26.99
N THR A 272 -5.66 14.93 25.89
CA THR A 272 -7.05 15.25 25.53
C THR A 272 -8.04 14.85 26.64
N PHE A 273 -7.70 13.85 27.45
CA PHE A 273 -8.52 13.41 28.58
C PHE A 273 -8.09 14.02 29.91
N GLU A 274 -6.87 14.53 30.03
CA GLU A 274 -6.35 15.16 31.25
C GLU A 274 -6.71 16.65 31.32
N TYR A 275 -6.68 17.32 30.16
CA TYR A 275 -6.97 18.74 30.00
C TYR A 275 -8.20 18.91 29.10
N LEU A 276 -9.39 18.85 29.72
CA LEU A 276 -10.63 19.03 28.98
C LEU A 276 -10.83 20.49 28.57
N THR A 277 -11.11 20.70 27.29
CA THR A 277 -11.52 22.01 26.78
C THR A 277 -13.02 22.25 27.04
N GLU A 278 -13.44 23.51 27.12
CA GLU A 278 -14.87 23.87 27.21
C GLU A 278 -15.70 23.25 26.09
N ASN A 279 -15.14 23.20 24.87
CA ASN A 279 -15.78 22.54 23.73
C ASN A 279 -16.00 21.05 23.95
N SER A 280 -15.05 20.37 24.60
CA SER A 280 -15.18 18.94 24.93
C SER A 280 -16.24 18.72 26.00
N LEU A 281 -16.26 19.57 27.04
CA LEU A 281 -17.28 19.54 28.09
C LEU A 281 -18.69 19.81 27.52
N ARG A 282 -18.84 20.81 26.65
CA ARG A 282 -20.12 21.10 25.99
C ARG A 282 -20.61 19.93 25.13
N ARG A 283 -19.70 19.23 24.45
CA ARG A 283 -20.05 18.13 23.54
C ARG A 283 -20.37 16.83 24.27
N PHE A 284 -19.61 16.52 25.33
CA PHE A 284 -19.67 15.21 25.98
C PHE A 284 -20.23 15.24 27.39
N GLY A 285 -20.44 16.41 28.01
CA GLY A 285 -20.91 16.56 29.39
C GLY A 285 -19.79 16.39 30.42
N SER A 286 -19.03 15.31 30.32
CA SER A 286 -17.99 14.97 31.30
C SER A 286 -16.78 14.26 30.68
N ARG A 287 -15.68 14.18 31.45
CA ARG A 287 -14.50 13.36 31.12
C ARG A 287 -14.89 11.92 30.85
N GLN A 288 -15.75 11.36 31.72
CA GLN A 288 -16.11 9.95 31.70
C GLN A 288 -16.93 9.62 30.45
N GLU A 289 -17.89 10.47 30.09
CA GLU A 289 -18.69 10.31 28.87
C GLU A 289 -17.84 10.43 27.61
N MET A 290 -16.85 11.33 27.59
CA MET A 290 -15.89 11.40 26.48
C MET A 290 -15.06 10.13 26.35
N ILE A 291 -14.55 9.61 27.46
CA ILE A 291 -13.79 8.34 27.49
C ILE A 291 -14.65 7.20 26.97
N GLU A 292 -15.89 7.06 27.42
CA GLU A 292 -16.78 5.99 26.97
C GLU A 292 -17.17 6.14 25.49
N HIS A 293 -17.40 7.36 25.02
CA HIS A 293 -17.58 7.63 23.60
C HIS A 293 -16.36 7.16 22.77
N LYS A 294 -15.15 7.50 23.20
CA LYS A 294 -13.91 7.09 22.51
C LYS A 294 -13.67 5.58 22.58
N LYS A 295 -13.96 4.92 23.70
CA LYS A 295 -13.93 3.44 23.81
C LYS A 295 -14.92 2.79 22.86
N LYS A 296 -16.15 3.30 22.77
CA LYS A 296 -17.17 2.81 21.82
C LYS A 296 -16.70 2.99 20.37
N SER A 297 -16.16 4.15 20.03
CA SER A 297 -15.58 4.42 18.71
C SER A 297 -14.44 3.46 18.38
N PHE A 298 -13.49 3.25 19.31
CA PHE A 298 -12.40 2.30 19.11
C PHE A 298 -12.89 0.84 18.94
N LYS A 299 -13.88 0.40 19.73
CA LYS A 299 -14.52 -0.92 19.55
C LYS A 299 -15.14 -1.05 18.16
N GLN A 300 -15.77 0.00 17.65
CA GLN A 300 -16.33 0.03 16.30
C GLN A 300 -15.23 -0.05 15.23
N SER A 301 -14.12 0.67 15.40
CA SER A 301 -12.94 0.56 14.53
C SER A 301 -12.37 -0.87 14.52
N LEU A 302 -12.26 -1.53 15.68
CA LEU A 302 -11.83 -2.93 15.74
C LEU A 302 -12.81 -3.91 15.06
N LYS A 303 -14.09 -3.57 14.96
CA LYS A 303 -15.08 -4.38 14.25
C LYS A 303 -14.95 -4.21 12.74
N ASN A 304 -14.83 -2.96 12.30
CA ASN A 304 -14.98 -2.55 10.91
C ASN A 304 -13.67 -2.46 10.12
N ILE A 305 -12.56 -2.11 10.76
CA ILE A 305 -11.28 -1.88 10.09
C ILE A 305 -10.38 -3.09 10.31
N THR A 306 -10.11 -3.83 9.23
CA THR A 306 -9.40 -5.10 9.32
C THR A 306 -7.96 -4.93 9.82
N MET A 307 -7.26 -3.88 9.38
CA MET A 307 -5.91 -3.56 9.86
C MET A 307 -5.87 -3.30 11.36
N PHE A 308 -6.76 -2.45 11.88
CA PHE A 308 -6.77 -2.09 13.31
C PHE A 308 -7.02 -3.33 14.18
N ARG A 309 -7.99 -4.16 13.78
CA ARG A 309 -8.27 -5.44 14.46
C ARG A 309 -7.06 -6.36 14.43
N TYR A 310 -6.39 -6.46 13.28
CA TYR A 310 -5.22 -7.30 13.12
C TYR A 310 -4.08 -6.80 14.02
N ARG A 311 -3.69 -5.51 13.93
CA ARG A 311 -2.69 -4.87 14.80
C ARG A 311 -2.95 -5.17 16.26
N TYR A 312 -4.16 -4.87 16.74
CA TYR A 312 -4.55 -5.06 18.14
C TYR A 312 -4.41 -6.50 18.63
N LYS A 313 -4.63 -7.48 17.74
CA LYS A 313 -4.56 -8.91 18.08
C LYS A 313 -3.16 -9.49 17.96
N THR A 314 -2.35 -9.01 17.01
CA THR A 314 -1.11 -9.70 16.61
C THR A 314 0.16 -8.94 16.92
N ASP A 315 0.10 -7.61 17.09
CA ASP A 315 1.27 -6.84 17.45
C ASP A 315 1.68 -7.15 18.89
N MET A 316 2.84 -7.80 19.02
CA MET A 316 3.42 -8.25 20.27
C MET A 316 4.17 -7.13 21.01
N SER A 317 4.34 -5.97 20.39
CA SER A 317 4.99 -4.80 21.00
C SER A 317 4.29 -4.35 22.29
N PHE A 318 2.96 -4.50 22.31
CA PHE A 318 2.07 -3.90 23.30
C PHE A 318 1.20 -4.91 24.04
N LYS A 319 1.55 -6.21 23.98
CA LYS A 319 0.75 -7.27 24.61
C LYS A 319 0.95 -7.38 26.10
#